data_AF-A0A921T5R2-F1
#
_entry.id   AF-A0A921T5R2-F1
#
_cell.length_a   1.000
_cell.length_b   1.000
_cell.length_c   1.000
_cell.angle_alpha   90.00
_cell.angle_beta   90.00
_cell.angle_gamma   90.00
#
_symmetry.space_group_name_H-M   'P 1'
#
loop_
_entity.id
_entity.type
_entity.pdbx_description
1 polymer ?
#
loop_
_entity_poly.entity_id
_entity_poly.type
_entity_poly.pdbx_seq_one_letter_code
_entity_poly.pdbx_strand_id
1 'polypeptide(L)'
;DDYVYIAPVEFSGFFRWLKGDTTPGYFMMSATDSTANPKFIKQEMRYIPSAYLNKNLSRHMRLQFPTMIFYGKPQLEVNDEGKPYYIRSYGKYISARDGFDVLGIIMVDANTGKTEKHALKDVPKWIDGAIAPEVVSLQNSYYGKYVHGFWNTLTSKKDIKLPSDEGTEANVSPVFDENGEMYYFTDFTSPKENVDSMLGYSLTHAHTGQATYYTGDLSESYMDSQGALQIIEKKFIEKKWSGQMPILYNFYGEASWLTPVMDSNGFLQNYFIVSAANPEISVYANTPKEALKLYKAALTRGGGSVENVADAEEKTTAGKVVRVYKERIGDYTIVNFLLDTKDNFMVSTETEPLAIYLEVADEVKVIYGDTGEQFLPVKELQISTIKVKES
;
A
#
# COMPACT_ATOMS: atom_id res chain seq x y z
N ASP A 1 -14.47 -13.24 -1.31
CA ASP A 1 -14.27 -13.02 0.13
C ASP A 1 -13.94 -11.56 0.37
N ASP A 2 -14.40 -10.99 1.48
CA ASP A 2 -14.12 -9.60 1.83
C ASP A 2 -12.84 -9.55 2.67
N TYR A 3 -11.90 -8.65 2.34
CA TYR A 3 -10.71 -8.42 3.16
C TYR A 3 -11.09 -7.69 4.45
N VAL A 4 -10.55 -8.16 5.58
CA VAL A 4 -10.95 -7.69 6.91
C VAL A 4 -9.76 -7.48 7.83
N TYR A 5 -9.84 -6.46 8.68
CA TYR A 5 -9.00 -6.32 9.85
C TYR A 5 -9.62 -7.05 11.04
N ILE A 6 -8.79 -7.75 11.80
CA ILE A 6 -9.19 -8.52 12.97
C ILE A 6 -8.52 -7.94 14.20
N ALA A 7 -9.30 -7.64 15.24
CA ALA A 7 -8.80 -7.12 16.51
C ALA A 7 -9.30 -7.97 17.70
N PRO A 8 -8.43 -8.74 18.38
CA PRO A 8 -8.84 -9.52 19.54
C PRO A 8 -9.25 -8.63 20.72
N VAL A 9 -10.27 -9.07 21.46
CA VAL A 9 -10.51 -8.51 22.80
C VAL A 9 -9.50 -9.12 23.76
N GLU A 10 -8.69 -8.26 24.36
CA GLU A 10 -7.64 -8.63 25.31
C GLU A 10 -8.04 -8.24 26.75
N PHE A 11 -7.45 -8.91 27.75
CA PHE A 11 -7.60 -8.53 29.13
C PHE A 11 -6.83 -7.24 29.42
N SER A 12 -7.49 -6.27 30.06
CA SER A 12 -6.84 -5.01 30.44
C SER A 12 -5.90 -5.13 31.66
N GLY A 13 -5.74 -6.33 32.24
CA GLY A 13 -4.83 -6.57 33.35
C GLY A 13 -5.17 -7.79 34.22
N PHE A 14 -4.28 -8.11 35.16
CA PHE A 14 -4.31 -9.32 35.99
C PHE A 14 -5.62 -9.54 36.73
N PHE A 15 -6.16 -8.52 37.41
CA PHE A 15 -7.41 -8.69 38.16
C PHE A 15 -8.64 -8.88 37.26
N ARG A 16 -8.63 -8.34 36.04
CA ARG A 16 -9.70 -8.58 35.06
C ARG A 16 -9.63 -10.02 34.54
N TRP A 17 -8.43 -10.49 34.22
CA TRP A 17 -8.18 -11.90 33.88
C TRP A 17 -8.51 -12.86 35.03
N LEU A 18 -8.20 -12.52 36.27
CA LEU A 18 -8.52 -13.39 37.41
C LEU A 18 -10.04 -13.53 37.63
N LYS A 19 -10.79 -12.45 37.33
CA LYS A 19 -12.26 -12.45 37.40
C LYS A 19 -12.92 -13.09 36.18
N GLY A 20 -12.31 -12.98 35.01
CA GLY A 20 -12.84 -13.47 33.74
C GLY A 20 -11.99 -14.60 33.18
N ASP A 21 -12.56 -15.79 33.04
CA ASP A 21 -11.80 -16.98 32.63
C ASP A 21 -11.38 -16.96 31.14
N THR A 22 -12.08 -16.17 30.33
CA THR A 22 -11.97 -16.00 28.87
C THR A 22 -12.28 -14.55 28.46
N THR A 23 -11.80 -14.12 27.30
CA THR A 23 -12.29 -12.91 26.61
C THR A 23 -13.44 -13.27 25.66
N PRO A 24 -14.35 -12.33 25.37
CA PRO A 24 -15.63 -12.67 24.75
C PRO A 24 -15.58 -12.85 23.23
N GLY A 25 -14.48 -12.49 22.56
CA GLY A 25 -14.38 -12.54 21.10
C GLY A 25 -13.40 -11.53 20.52
N TYR A 26 -13.63 -11.20 19.25
CA TYR A 26 -12.81 -10.26 18.50
C TYR A 26 -13.72 -9.37 17.64
N PHE A 27 -13.17 -8.26 17.16
CA PHE A 27 -13.83 -7.39 16.20
C PHE A 27 -13.32 -7.67 14.79
N MET A 28 -14.22 -7.61 13.82
CA MET A 28 -13.91 -7.61 12.39
C MET A 28 -14.35 -6.29 11.77
N MET A 29 -13.53 -5.72 10.90
CA MET A 29 -13.85 -4.49 10.16
C MET A 29 -13.40 -4.67 8.70
N SER A 30 -14.11 -4.05 7.76
CA SER A 30 -13.69 -4.08 6.36
C SER A 30 -12.30 -3.43 6.21
N ALA A 31 -11.42 -4.07 5.44
CA ALA A 31 -10.14 -3.47 5.08
C ALA A 31 -10.24 -2.55 3.85
N THR A 32 -11.38 -2.55 3.15
CA THR A 32 -11.58 -1.80 1.89
C THR A 32 -12.63 -0.69 1.99
N ASP A 33 -13.47 -0.71 3.03
CA ASP A 33 -14.50 0.30 3.28
C ASP A 33 -14.16 1.09 4.56
N SER A 34 -13.68 2.32 4.38
CA SER A 34 -13.32 3.23 5.47
C SER A 34 -14.51 3.72 6.30
N THR A 35 -15.75 3.51 5.82
CA THR A 35 -16.98 3.89 6.53
C THR A 35 -17.58 2.73 7.33
N ALA A 36 -17.02 1.52 7.20
CA ALA A 36 -17.52 0.34 7.87
C ALA A 36 -17.31 0.42 9.38
N ASN A 37 -18.36 0.07 10.14
CA ASN A 37 -18.26 -0.05 11.59
C ASN A 37 -17.71 -1.43 11.99
N PRO A 38 -16.87 -1.52 13.05
CA PRO A 38 -16.42 -2.79 13.60
C PRO A 38 -17.60 -3.68 14.03
N LYS A 39 -17.59 -4.93 13.60
CA LYS A 39 -18.57 -5.96 13.99
C LYS A 39 -17.95 -6.86 15.05
N PHE A 40 -18.61 -7.00 16.18
CA PHE A 40 -18.17 -7.90 17.23
C PHE A 40 -18.59 -9.35 16.94
N ILE A 41 -17.63 -10.26 16.95
CA ILE A 41 -17.86 -11.70 16.78
C ILE A 41 -17.64 -12.39 18.11
N LYS A 42 -18.70 -13.00 18.63
CA LYS A 42 -18.66 -13.70 19.92
C LYS A 42 -17.98 -15.05 19.77
N GLN A 43 -16.76 -15.16 20.32
CA GLN A 43 -16.00 -16.40 20.42
C GLN A 43 -15.22 -16.37 21.73
N GLU A 44 -15.43 -17.34 22.61
CA GLU A 44 -14.68 -17.35 23.86
C GLU A 44 -13.21 -17.66 23.59
N MET A 45 -12.30 -16.80 24.05
CA MET A 45 -10.86 -17.00 23.90
C MET A 45 -10.20 -17.05 25.27
N ARG A 46 -9.55 -18.18 25.56
CA ARG A 46 -8.90 -18.47 26.83
C ARG A 46 -7.39 -18.32 26.77
N TYR A 47 -6.80 -18.71 25.64
CA TYR A 47 -5.35 -18.73 25.40
C TYR A 47 -4.99 -17.55 24.50
N ILE A 48 -4.69 -16.41 25.12
CA ILE A 48 -4.42 -15.16 24.43
C ILE A 48 -3.13 -14.50 24.95
N PRO A 49 -2.51 -13.57 24.20
CA PRO A 49 -1.30 -12.86 24.62
C PRO A 49 -1.43 -12.17 25.99
N SER A 50 -2.57 -11.52 26.28
CA SER A 50 -2.80 -10.79 27.54
C SER A 50 -3.18 -11.68 28.74
N ALA A 51 -3.43 -12.97 28.54
CA ALA A 51 -3.73 -13.89 29.64
C ALA A 51 -2.48 -14.17 30.49
N TYR A 52 -2.68 -14.73 31.69
CA TYR A 52 -1.60 -14.99 32.65
C TYR A 52 -1.39 -16.49 32.89
N LEU A 53 -0.25 -16.82 33.50
CA LEU A 53 0.16 -18.20 33.84
C LEU A 53 0.06 -19.13 32.62
N ASN A 54 -0.46 -20.34 32.78
CA ASN A 54 -0.52 -21.33 31.70
C ASN A 54 -1.52 -20.98 30.59
N LYS A 55 -2.35 -19.94 30.78
CA LYS A 55 -3.22 -19.38 29.74
C LYS A 55 -2.54 -18.29 28.92
N ASN A 56 -1.44 -17.73 29.42
CA ASN A 56 -0.61 -16.83 28.62
C ASN A 56 -0.12 -17.58 27.39
N LEU A 57 -0.48 -17.11 26.20
CA LEU A 57 -0.25 -17.81 24.95
C LEU A 57 1.22 -18.16 24.71
N SER A 58 2.13 -17.21 24.93
CA SER A 58 3.57 -17.45 24.74
C SER A 58 4.11 -18.50 25.71
N ARG A 59 3.64 -18.47 26.97
CA ARG A 59 4.00 -19.49 27.96
C ARG A 59 3.42 -20.86 27.60
N HIS A 60 2.17 -20.92 27.18
CA HIS A 60 1.50 -22.15 26.74
C HIS A 60 2.28 -22.82 25.58
N MET A 61 2.61 -22.05 24.53
CA MET A 61 3.43 -22.52 23.42
C MET A 61 4.81 -23.01 23.88
N ARG A 62 5.49 -22.27 24.78
CA ARG A 62 6.81 -22.65 25.30
C ARG A 62 6.77 -23.93 26.15
N LEU A 63 5.73 -24.15 26.94
CA LEU A 63 5.61 -25.38 27.74
C LEU A 63 5.39 -26.62 26.87
N GLN A 64 4.66 -26.49 25.77
CA GLN A 64 4.45 -27.58 24.80
C GLN A 64 5.70 -27.82 23.93
N PHE A 65 6.45 -26.77 23.62
CA PHE A 65 7.67 -26.85 22.81
C PHE A 65 8.87 -26.16 23.48
N PRO A 66 9.48 -26.79 24.51
CA PRO A 66 10.51 -26.14 25.34
C PRO A 66 11.75 -25.70 24.58
N THR A 67 12.20 -26.51 23.61
CA THR A 67 13.42 -26.30 22.83
C THR A 67 13.21 -25.52 21.53
N MET A 68 11.95 -25.22 21.18
CA MET A 68 11.64 -24.54 19.92
C MET A 68 12.08 -23.08 19.95
N ILE A 69 12.56 -22.61 18.81
CA ILE A 69 12.89 -21.20 18.60
C ILE A 69 11.69 -20.56 17.92
N PHE A 70 11.05 -19.65 18.66
CA PHE A 70 9.96 -18.82 18.16
C PHE A 70 10.50 -17.44 17.80
N TYR A 71 9.98 -16.86 16.71
CA TYR A 71 10.33 -15.52 16.29
C TYR A 71 9.07 -14.75 15.88
N GLY A 72 9.05 -13.45 16.13
CA GLY A 72 7.86 -12.60 16.00
C GLY A 72 6.84 -12.75 17.14
N LYS A 73 5.88 -11.84 17.16
CA LYS A 73 4.73 -11.87 18.07
C LYS A 73 3.67 -12.90 17.60
N PRO A 74 2.87 -13.47 18.51
CA PRO A 74 1.72 -14.26 18.10
C PRO A 74 0.69 -13.39 17.38
N GLN A 75 0.15 -13.88 16.26
CA GLN A 75 -0.87 -13.22 15.45
C GLN A 75 -2.19 -13.98 15.54
N LEU A 76 -3.32 -13.27 15.48
CA LEU A 76 -4.65 -13.88 15.48
C LEU A 76 -5.10 -14.08 14.03
N GLU A 77 -5.39 -15.32 13.67
CA GLU A 77 -5.98 -15.72 12.40
C GLU A 77 -7.36 -16.31 12.65
N VAL A 78 -8.28 -16.13 11.71
CA VAL A 78 -9.67 -16.60 11.83
C VAL A 78 -9.99 -17.42 10.60
N ASN A 79 -10.47 -18.64 10.80
CA ASN A 79 -10.86 -19.50 9.70
C ASN A 79 -12.25 -19.14 9.14
N ASP A 80 -12.65 -19.81 8.06
CA ASP A 80 -13.92 -19.56 7.36
C ASP A 80 -15.17 -19.76 8.25
N GLU A 81 -15.09 -20.56 9.32
CA GLU A 81 -16.17 -20.73 10.29
C GLU A 81 -16.19 -19.66 11.41
N GLY A 82 -15.29 -18.66 11.34
CA GLY A 82 -15.18 -17.60 12.34
C GLY A 82 -14.52 -18.08 13.64
N LYS A 83 -13.72 -19.15 13.58
CA LYS A 83 -13.03 -19.70 14.75
C LYS A 83 -11.62 -19.08 14.88
N PRO A 84 -11.27 -18.50 16.04
CA PRO A 84 -10.00 -17.84 16.25
C PRO A 84 -8.86 -18.82 16.58
N TYR A 85 -7.73 -18.65 15.90
CA TYR A 85 -6.49 -19.36 16.12
C TYR A 85 -5.34 -18.36 16.27
N TYR A 86 -4.54 -18.51 17.32
CA TYR A 86 -3.28 -17.77 17.38
C TYR A 86 -2.16 -18.58 16.73
N ILE A 87 -1.42 -17.93 15.83
CA ILE A 87 -0.27 -18.50 15.16
C ILE A 87 1.02 -17.83 15.62
N ARG A 88 2.13 -18.56 15.55
CA ARG A 88 3.47 -18.00 15.75
C ARG A 88 4.50 -18.78 14.94
N SER A 89 5.33 -18.07 14.18
CA SER A 89 6.40 -18.68 13.40
C SER A 89 7.45 -19.33 14.30
N TYR A 90 7.92 -20.50 13.88
CA TYR A 90 9.07 -21.19 14.49
C TYR A 90 10.12 -21.50 13.43
N GLY A 91 11.34 -21.71 13.89
CA GLY A 91 12.45 -21.89 12.97
C GLY A 91 13.76 -22.23 13.67
N LYS A 92 14.85 -21.85 13.03
CA LYS A 92 16.21 -21.97 13.55
C LYS A 92 16.99 -20.70 13.29
N TYR A 93 17.98 -20.45 14.14
CA TYR A 93 18.96 -19.41 13.85
C TYR A 93 19.87 -19.86 12.69
N ILE A 94 20.30 -18.91 11.86
CA ILE A 94 21.20 -19.19 10.74
C ILE A 94 22.63 -19.40 11.26
N SER A 95 23.09 -18.50 12.13
CA SER A 95 24.41 -18.58 12.75
C SER A 95 24.32 -18.21 14.22
N ALA A 96 24.70 -19.13 15.12
CA ALA A 96 24.57 -18.97 16.57
C ALA A 96 23.15 -18.54 17.01
N ARG A 97 22.94 -17.26 17.35
CA ARG A 97 21.63 -16.67 17.68
C ARG A 97 21.26 -15.51 16.75
N ASP A 98 21.84 -15.53 15.56
CA ASP A 98 21.77 -14.47 14.56
C ASP A 98 21.16 -14.99 13.25
N GLY A 99 20.32 -14.15 12.63
CA GLY A 99 19.47 -14.51 11.51
C GLY A 99 18.40 -15.55 11.87
N PHE A 100 17.32 -15.62 11.09
CA PHE A 100 16.24 -16.56 11.35
C PHE A 100 15.75 -17.21 10.05
N ASP A 101 15.76 -18.54 10.04
CA ASP A 101 15.21 -19.37 8.97
C ASP A 101 13.89 -19.99 9.46
N VAL A 102 12.79 -19.56 8.83
CA VAL A 102 11.43 -19.97 9.20
C VAL A 102 11.12 -21.36 8.66
N LEU A 103 10.63 -22.24 9.53
CA LEU A 103 10.33 -23.64 9.17
C LEU A 103 8.83 -23.93 9.16
N GLY A 104 8.02 -23.06 9.76
CA GLY A 104 6.56 -23.16 9.80
C GLY A 104 5.96 -22.40 10.98
N ILE A 105 4.77 -22.81 11.41
CA ILE A 105 4.03 -22.16 12.50
C ILE A 105 3.62 -23.14 13.60
N ILE A 106 3.47 -22.61 14.81
CA ILE A 106 2.67 -23.22 15.86
C ILE A 106 1.31 -22.52 15.86
N MET A 107 0.25 -23.29 15.68
CA MET A 107 -1.13 -22.84 15.69
C MET A 107 -1.80 -23.30 16.99
N VAL A 108 -2.49 -22.39 17.68
CA VAL A 108 -3.18 -22.65 18.94
C VAL A 108 -4.64 -22.23 18.79
N ASP A 109 -5.56 -23.16 19.01
CA ASP A 109 -6.98 -22.85 19.17
C ASP A 109 -7.16 -21.92 20.37
N ALA A 110 -7.67 -20.70 20.12
CA ALA A 110 -7.70 -19.65 21.15
C ALA A 110 -8.61 -20.01 22.33
N ASN A 111 -9.58 -20.92 22.17
CA ASN A 111 -10.46 -21.36 23.25
C ASN A 111 -9.90 -22.60 23.96
N THR A 112 -9.65 -23.67 23.20
CA THR A 112 -9.33 -24.98 23.78
C THR A 112 -7.86 -25.11 24.17
N GLY A 113 -6.98 -24.28 23.58
CA GLY A 113 -5.54 -24.40 23.74
C GLY A 113 -4.96 -25.62 23.02
N LYS A 114 -5.74 -26.30 22.18
CA LYS A 114 -5.23 -27.37 21.31
C LYS A 114 -4.17 -26.76 20.40
N THR A 115 -2.98 -27.35 20.44
CA THR A 115 -1.81 -26.83 19.73
C THR A 115 -1.40 -27.79 18.63
N GLU A 116 -1.19 -27.24 17.43
CA GLU A 116 -0.74 -27.98 16.25
C GLU A 116 0.52 -27.33 15.69
N LYS A 117 1.47 -28.15 15.26
CA LYS A 117 2.69 -27.72 14.59
C LYS A 117 2.54 -28.00 13.10
N HIS A 118 2.66 -26.97 12.29
CA HIS A 118 2.63 -27.09 10.83
C HIS A 118 4.00 -26.74 10.27
N ALA A 119 4.52 -27.57 9.36
CA ALA A 119 5.65 -27.12 8.53
C ALA A 119 5.11 -26.10 7.52
N LEU A 120 5.97 -25.21 6.99
CA LEU A 120 5.53 -24.11 6.13
C LEU A 120 4.69 -24.56 4.92
N LYS A 121 5.06 -25.68 4.30
CA LYS A 121 4.32 -26.30 3.18
C LYS A 121 2.96 -26.93 3.56
N ASP A 122 2.74 -27.17 4.85
CA ASP A 122 1.56 -27.85 5.38
C ASP A 122 0.63 -26.83 6.10
N VAL A 123 0.95 -25.53 6.04
CA VAL A 123 0.11 -24.49 6.63
C VAL A 123 -1.23 -24.42 5.86
N PRO A 124 -2.37 -24.41 6.57
CA PRO A 124 -3.67 -24.26 5.93
C PRO A 124 -3.78 -22.98 5.08
N LYS A 125 -4.39 -23.08 3.90
CA LYS A 125 -4.49 -21.98 2.93
C LYS A 125 -5.28 -20.75 3.41
N TRP A 126 -6.17 -20.91 4.40
CA TRP A 126 -6.94 -19.80 4.97
C TRP A 126 -6.09 -18.91 5.90
N ILE A 127 -4.83 -19.27 6.18
CA ILE A 127 -3.89 -18.45 6.93
C ILE A 127 -3.10 -17.59 5.95
N ASP A 128 -3.35 -16.29 5.96
CA ASP A 128 -2.66 -15.33 5.09
C ASP A 128 -1.22 -15.07 5.56
N GLY A 129 -1.06 -14.74 6.84
CA GLY A 129 0.19 -14.29 7.46
C GLY A 129 1.00 -15.38 8.16
N ALA A 130 1.30 -16.50 7.49
CA ALA A 130 2.02 -17.62 8.13
C ALA A 130 3.42 -17.22 8.66
N ILE A 131 4.07 -16.27 8.00
CA ILE A 131 5.39 -15.76 8.37
C ILE A 131 5.21 -14.44 9.08
N ALA A 132 5.70 -14.39 10.31
CA ALA A 132 5.64 -13.18 11.11
C ALA A 132 6.37 -12.02 10.41
N PRO A 133 5.80 -10.80 10.42
CA PRO A 133 6.41 -9.64 9.76
C PRO A 133 7.80 -9.33 10.31
N GLU A 134 8.06 -9.58 11.60
CA GLU A 134 9.40 -9.41 12.18
C GLU A 134 10.46 -10.30 11.50
N VAL A 135 10.09 -11.50 11.04
CA VAL A 135 10.99 -12.38 10.28
C VAL A 135 11.34 -11.73 8.94
N VAL A 136 10.34 -11.21 8.24
CA VAL A 136 10.51 -10.58 6.94
C VAL A 136 11.37 -9.32 7.04
N SER A 137 11.11 -8.46 8.03
CA SER A 137 11.91 -7.26 8.28
C SER A 137 13.36 -7.61 8.60
N LEU A 138 13.61 -8.62 9.44
CA LEU A 138 14.96 -9.10 9.70
C LEU A 138 15.66 -9.56 8.41
N GLN A 139 14.96 -10.34 7.58
CA GLN A 139 15.50 -10.86 6.33
C GLN A 139 15.78 -9.73 5.32
N ASN A 140 14.90 -8.74 5.21
CA ASN A 140 15.10 -7.54 4.39
C ASN A 140 16.33 -6.74 4.86
N SER A 141 16.45 -6.48 6.16
CA SER A 141 17.65 -5.82 6.71
C SER A 141 18.92 -6.61 6.40
N TYR A 142 18.88 -7.94 6.43
CA TYR A 142 20.05 -8.79 6.20
C TYR A 142 20.44 -8.82 4.73
N TYR A 143 19.44 -8.96 3.85
CA TYR A 143 19.61 -8.88 2.41
C TYR A 143 20.34 -7.59 2.02
N GLY A 144 19.88 -6.46 2.58
CA GLY A 144 20.42 -5.15 2.26
C GLY A 144 21.77 -4.82 2.93
N LYS A 145 21.94 -5.18 4.20
CA LYS A 145 23.17 -4.91 4.96
C LYS A 145 24.33 -5.75 4.47
N TYR A 146 24.11 -7.04 4.21
CA TYR A 146 25.17 -8.00 3.87
C TYR A 146 25.32 -8.22 2.37
N VAL A 147 24.89 -7.25 1.54
CA VAL A 147 25.27 -7.20 0.12
C VAL A 147 26.79 -7.28 0.03
N HIS A 148 27.32 -8.21 -0.77
CA HIS A 148 28.76 -8.54 -0.89
C HIS A 148 29.43 -9.10 0.39
N GLY A 149 28.64 -9.59 1.36
CA GLY A 149 29.12 -10.29 2.55
C GLY A 149 29.50 -9.41 3.73
N PHE A 150 29.80 -10.05 4.87
CA PHE A 150 30.04 -9.38 6.16
C PHE A 150 31.13 -8.29 6.11
N TRP A 151 32.26 -8.57 5.46
CA TRP A 151 33.40 -7.64 5.44
C TRP A 151 33.07 -6.34 4.70
N ASN A 152 32.19 -6.38 3.70
CA ASN A 152 31.74 -5.19 2.98
C ASN A 152 31.07 -4.18 3.94
N THR A 153 30.40 -4.64 5.00
CA THR A 153 29.76 -3.76 6.00
C THR A 153 30.75 -2.94 6.84
N LEU A 154 32.00 -3.40 6.93
CA LEU A 154 33.03 -2.78 7.77
C LEU A 154 34.00 -1.92 6.97
N THR A 155 34.31 -2.31 5.73
CA THR A 155 35.39 -1.69 4.96
C THR A 155 34.86 -0.76 3.87
N SER A 156 34.24 -1.33 2.83
CA SER A 156 33.90 -0.62 1.60
C SER A 156 32.50 -0.04 1.59
N LYS A 157 31.56 -0.62 2.36
CA LYS A 157 30.14 -0.29 2.40
C LYS A 157 29.51 -0.14 1.02
N LYS A 158 29.97 -0.95 0.07
CA LYS A 158 29.58 -0.87 -1.34
C LYS A 158 28.20 -1.47 -1.54
N ASP A 159 27.32 -0.78 -2.26
CA ASP A 159 25.97 -1.24 -2.64
C ASP A 159 25.07 -1.69 -1.47
N ILE A 160 25.39 -1.23 -0.24
CA ILE A 160 24.50 -1.42 0.92
C ILE A 160 23.23 -0.61 0.66
N LYS A 161 22.11 -1.27 0.88
CA LYS A 161 20.76 -0.72 0.80
C LYS A 161 20.05 -1.16 2.06
N LEU A 162 19.32 -0.28 2.74
CA LEU A 162 18.60 -0.64 3.95
C LEU A 162 17.10 -0.45 3.70
N PRO A 163 16.23 -1.29 4.27
CA PRO A 163 14.80 -1.03 4.22
C PRO A 163 14.51 0.35 4.83
N SER A 164 13.55 1.07 4.25
CA SER A 164 13.16 2.41 4.72
C SER A 164 12.41 2.37 6.06
N ASP A 165 11.96 1.18 6.48
CA ASP A 165 11.31 0.89 7.75
C ASP A 165 9.95 1.60 8.01
N GLU A 166 9.30 2.12 6.97
CA GLU A 166 8.03 2.87 7.04
C GLU A 166 6.76 1.99 7.04
N GLY A 167 6.92 0.67 7.13
CA GLY A 167 5.80 -0.27 7.13
C GLY A 167 5.07 -0.37 8.48
N THR A 168 3.78 -0.66 8.44
CA THR A 168 2.91 -0.66 9.64
C THR A 168 3.07 -1.89 10.53
N GLU A 169 3.49 -3.02 9.96
CA GLU A 169 3.66 -4.29 10.67
C GLU A 169 5.13 -4.62 10.78
N ALA A 170 5.71 -4.30 11.94
CA ALA A 170 7.13 -4.50 12.22
C ALA A 170 8.06 -3.98 11.10
N ASN A 171 7.77 -2.80 10.54
CA ASN A 171 8.51 -2.13 9.46
C ASN A 171 8.24 -2.65 8.03
N VAL A 172 7.31 -3.59 7.84
CA VAL A 172 6.79 -3.97 6.52
C VAL A 172 5.29 -3.70 6.41
N SER A 173 4.80 -3.43 5.20
CA SER A 173 3.39 -3.16 4.94
C SER A 173 2.71 -4.39 4.32
N PRO A 174 1.61 -4.90 4.89
CA PRO A 174 0.86 -5.98 4.26
C PRO A 174 0.09 -5.45 3.04
N VAL A 175 0.24 -6.12 1.90
CA VAL A 175 -0.45 -5.81 0.65
C VAL A 175 -1.02 -7.10 0.06
N PHE A 176 -2.06 -6.98 -0.77
CA PHE A 176 -2.72 -8.12 -1.40
C PHE A 176 -2.65 -7.98 -2.91
N ASP A 177 -2.41 -9.09 -3.60
CA ASP A 177 -2.48 -9.15 -5.05
C ASP A 177 -3.92 -9.32 -5.55
N GLU A 178 -4.09 -9.46 -6.86
CA GLU A 178 -5.40 -9.67 -7.49
C GLU A 178 -6.05 -11.03 -7.15
N ASN A 179 -5.24 -12.02 -6.74
CA ASN A 179 -5.69 -13.35 -6.34
C ASN A 179 -6.02 -13.42 -4.84
N GLY A 180 -5.74 -12.35 -4.09
CA GLY A 180 -5.90 -12.27 -2.63
C GLY A 180 -4.76 -12.91 -1.85
N GLU A 181 -3.61 -13.16 -2.48
CA GLU A 181 -2.41 -13.59 -1.78
C GLU A 181 -1.75 -12.38 -1.08
N MET A 182 -1.45 -12.56 0.20
CA MET A 182 -0.81 -11.54 1.02
C MET A 182 0.71 -11.52 0.80
N TYR A 183 1.24 -10.32 0.62
CA TYR A 183 2.67 -10.02 0.57
C TYR A 183 3.03 -8.96 1.60
N TYR A 184 4.26 -8.98 2.06
CA TYR A 184 4.88 -7.90 2.81
C TYR A 184 5.73 -7.04 1.87
N PHE A 185 5.39 -5.75 1.82
CA PHE A 185 6.07 -4.73 1.04
C PHE A 185 7.00 -3.88 1.93
N THR A 186 8.19 -3.56 1.41
CA THR A 186 9.03 -2.45 1.91
C THR A 186 9.91 -1.96 0.78
N ASP A 187 10.16 -0.66 0.74
CA ASP A 187 11.20 -0.07 -0.10
C ASP A 187 12.55 -0.04 0.61
N PHE A 188 13.59 0.21 -0.16
CA PHE A 188 14.98 0.26 0.27
C PHE A 188 15.63 1.57 -0.17
N THR A 189 16.42 2.14 0.72
CA THR A 189 17.15 3.40 0.51
C THR A 189 18.64 3.24 0.82
N SER A 190 19.42 4.29 0.57
CA SER A 190 20.84 4.33 0.90
C SER A 190 21.05 4.47 2.41
N PRO A 191 22.08 3.84 3.03
CA PRO A 191 22.41 4.08 4.44
C PRO A 191 23.01 5.48 4.70
N LYS A 192 23.13 6.34 3.68
CA LYS A 192 23.63 7.70 3.82
C LYS A 192 22.52 8.61 4.35
N GLU A 193 22.84 9.40 5.37
CA GLU A 193 21.90 10.37 5.92
C GLU A 193 21.49 11.42 4.86
N ASN A 194 20.22 11.83 4.89
CA ASN A 194 19.61 12.83 3.99
C ASN A 194 19.61 12.42 2.50
N VAL A 195 19.49 11.13 2.21
CA VAL A 195 19.25 10.61 0.87
C VAL A 195 17.87 9.98 0.86
N ASP A 196 16.89 10.68 0.28
CA ASP A 196 15.51 10.20 0.15
C ASP A 196 15.30 9.51 -1.22
N SER A 197 16.29 8.73 -1.65
CA SER A 197 16.30 8.06 -2.97
C SER A 197 16.10 6.56 -2.83
N MET A 198 15.01 6.06 -3.41
CA MET A 198 14.68 4.65 -3.49
C MET A 198 15.68 3.92 -4.39
N LEU A 199 16.26 2.84 -3.87
CA LEU A 199 17.14 1.91 -4.60
C LEU A 199 16.40 0.66 -5.11
N GLY A 200 15.15 0.47 -4.67
CA GLY A 200 14.28 -0.65 -5.04
C GLY A 200 13.32 -0.99 -3.91
N TYR A 201 12.57 -2.07 -4.07
CA TYR A 201 11.62 -2.55 -3.06
C TYR A 201 11.55 -4.08 -3.07
N SER A 202 11.10 -4.67 -1.96
CA SER A 202 10.85 -6.10 -1.87
C SER A 202 9.38 -6.42 -1.67
N LEU A 203 8.97 -7.55 -2.24
CA LEU A 203 7.71 -8.22 -1.94
C LEU A 203 8.04 -9.61 -1.41
N THR A 204 7.61 -9.91 -0.19
CA THR A 204 7.76 -11.24 0.41
C THR A 204 6.40 -11.88 0.61
N HIS A 205 6.16 -13.00 -0.04
CA HIS A 205 4.91 -13.74 0.09
C HIS A 205 4.71 -14.18 1.55
N ALA A 206 3.62 -13.74 2.19
CA ALA A 206 3.41 -13.89 3.63
C ALA A 206 3.20 -15.35 4.08
N HIS A 207 2.63 -16.18 3.20
CA HIS A 207 2.48 -17.62 3.44
C HIS A 207 3.76 -18.44 3.18
N THR A 208 4.43 -18.23 2.03
CA THR A 208 5.54 -19.10 1.59
C THR A 208 6.94 -18.59 1.94
N GLY A 209 7.09 -17.28 2.18
CA GLY A 209 8.36 -16.64 2.49
C GLY A 209 9.24 -16.37 1.30
N GLN A 210 8.74 -16.64 0.09
CA GLN A 210 9.46 -16.30 -1.12
C GLN A 210 9.51 -14.78 -1.27
N ALA A 211 10.73 -14.24 -1.23
CA ALA A 211 11.01 -12.83 -1.40
C ALA A 211 11.50 -12.53 -2.83
N THR A 212 10.98 -11.46 -3.42
CA THR A 212 11.47 -10.89 -4.68
C THR A 212 11.88 -9.45 -4.44
N TYR A 213 13.10 -9.08 -4.86
CA TYR A 213 13.58 -7.71 -4.83
C TYR A 213 13.49 -7.12 -6.24
N TYR A 214 12.81 -6.00 -6.36
CA TYR A 214 12.65 -5.24 -7.59
C TYR A 214 13.56 -4.02 -7.56
N THR A 215 14.27 -3.80 -8.66
CA THR A 215 15.12 -2.63 -8.89
C THR A 215 14.74 -2.01 -10.22
N GLY A 216 14.76 -0.69 -10.28
CA GLY A 216 14.55 0.07 -11.52
C GLY A 216 15.85 0.34 -12.26
N ASP A 217 15.76 1.21 -13.27
CA ASP A 217 16.93 1.83 -13.89
C ASP A 217 17.69 2.64 -12.85
N LEU A 218 18.94 2.25 -12.57
CA LEU A 218 19.80 2.92 -11.59
C LEU A 218 20.23 4.34 -12.03
N SER A 219 19.94 4.71 -13.28
CA SER A 219 20.15 6.07 -13.79
C SER A 219 18.97 7.01 -13.48
N GLU A 220 17.80 6.46 -13.14
CA GLU A 220 16.65 7.23 -12.66
C GLU A 220 16.59 7.23 -11.13
N SER A 221 16.44 8.41 -10.55
CA SER A 221 16.32 8.55 -9.09
C SER A 221 14.85 8.68 -8.72
N TYR A 222 14.31 7.62 -8.12
CA TYR A 222 12.99 7.65 -7.50
C TYR A 222 13.10 8.06 -6.05
N MET A 223 12.11 8.79 -5.56
CA MET A 223 11.93 9.14 -4.15
C MET A 223 11.48 7.90 -3.37
N ASP A 224 12.01 7.71 -2.16
CA ASP A 224 11.60 6.64 -1.24
C ASP A 224 10.32 6.98 -0.45
N SER A 225 9.85 6.01 0.33
CA SER A 225 8.64 6.16 1.14
C SER A 225 8.78 7.27 2.20
N GLN A 226 9.97 7.44 2.77
CA GLN A 226 10.25 8.49 3.74
C GLN A 226 10.12 9.88 3.09
N GLY A 227 10.66 10.08 1.89
CA GLY A 227 10.49 11.31 1.12
C GLY A 227 9.02 11.62 0.85
N ALA A 228 8.23 10.62 0.46
CA ALA A 228 6.79 10.78 0.24
C ALA A 228 6.05 11.24 1.51
N LEU A 229 6.37 10.64 2.66
CA LEU A 229 5.81 11.02 3.96
C LEU A 229 6.19 12.45 4.37
N GLN A 230 7.44 12.87 4.15
CA GLN A 230 7.88 14.24 4.42
C GLN A 230 7.12 15.27 3.58
N ILE A 231 6.77 14.96 2.34
CA ILE A 231 5.97 15.85 1.48
C ILE A 231 4.57 16.02 2.07
N ILE A 232 3.95 14.92 2.49
CA ILE A 232 2.61 14.94 3.11
C ILE A 232 2.65 15.78 4.40
N GLU A 233 3.63 15.55 5.26
CA GLU A 233 3.80 16.30 6.51
C GLU A 233 3.96 17.81 6.23
N LYS A 234 4.82 18.19 5.28
CA LYS A 234 5.00 19.60 4.86
C LYS A 234 3.70 20.19 4.31
N LYS A 235 2.94 19.42 3.53
CA LYS A 235 1.68 19.85 2.91
C LYS A 235 0.59 20.14 3.95
N PHE A 236 0.55 19.38 5.03
CA PHE A 236 -0.51 19.44 6.05
C PHE A 236 -0.01 19.81 7.45
N ILE A 237 1.16 20.46 7.54
CA ILE A 237 1.82 20.82 8.81
C ILE A 237 0.91 21.60 9.76
N GLU A 238 0.14 22.56 9.23
CA GLU A 238 -0.79 23.37 10.03
C GLU A 238 -1.93 22.56 10.62
N LYS A 239 -2.36 21.51 9.90
CA LYS A 239 -3.43 20.60 10.33
C LYS A 239 -2.91 19.48 11.24
N LYS A 240 -1.59 19.29 11.31
CA LYS A 240 -0.93 18.16 11.99
C LYS A 240 -1.45 16.82 11.47
N TRP A 241 -1.56 16.72 10.15
CA TRP A 241 -1.91 15.47 9.48
C TRP A 241 -0.64 14.83 8.94
N SER A 242 -0.58 13.51 9.03
CA SER A 242 0.56 12.72 8.57
C SER A 242 0.12 11.56 7.68
N GLY A 243 1.00 11.17 6.76
CA GLY A 243 0.82 9.95 5.98
C GLY A 243 1.21 8.72 6.77
N GLN A 244 0.61 7.57 6.46
CA GLN A 244 1.09 6.26 6.92
C GLN A 244 0.93 5.22 5.81
N MET A 245 1.70 4.14 5.91
CA MET A 245 1.62 3.01 4.97
C MET A 245 1.71 3.45 3.49
N PRO A 246 2.75 4.19 3.07
CA PRO A 246 2.95 4.54 1.68
C PRO A 246 3.18 3.26 0.85
N ILE A 247 2.36 3.05 -0.18
CA ILE A 247 2.49 1.91 -1.10
C ILE A 247 2.81 2.41 -2.50
N LEU A 248 3.82 1.80 -3.13
CA LEU A 248 4.23 2.13 -4.48
C LEU A 248 3.32 1.42 -5.50
N TYR A 249 2.78 2.20 -6.43
CA TYR A 249 2.02 1.72 -7.58
C TYR A 249 2.62 2.27 -8.87
N ASN A 250 2.46 1.54 -9.96
CA ASN A 250 2.60 2.12 -11.29
C ASN A 250 1.21 2.64 -11.71
N PHE A 251 1.06 3.96 -11.72
CA PHE A 251 -0.14 4.60 -12.26
C PHE A 251 0.18 5.19 -13.62
N TYR A 252 -0.37 4.58 -14.67
CA TYR A 252 -0.22 5.05 -16.04
C TYR A 252 1.25 5.20 -16.46
N GLY A 253 2.10 4.24 -16.11
CA GLY A 253 3.53 4.27 -16.39
C GLY A 253 4.39 5.02 -15.40
N GLU A 254 3.77 5.81 -14.52
CA GLU A 254 4.48 6.57 -13.52
C GLU A 254 4.53 5.80 -12.19
N ALA A 255 5.74 5.46 -11.73
CA ALA A 255 5.93 4.95 -10.38
C ALA A 255 5.56 6.04 -9.36
N SER A 256 4.60 5.73 -8.50
CA SER A 256 3.91 6.72 -7.66
C SER A 256 3.56 6.14 -6.30
N TRP A 257 3.71 6.96 -5.26
CA TRP A 257 3.32 6.61 -3.90
C TRP A 257 1.85 6.96 -3.66
N LEU A 258 1.04 5.97 -3.29
CA LEU A 258 -0.30 6.15 -2.74
C LEU A 258 -0.23 6.03 -1.21
N THR A 259 -0.65 7.07 -0.51
CA THR A 259 -0.52 7.14 0.94
C THR A 259 -1.83 7.64 1.58
N PRO A 260 -2.46 6.86 2.46
CA PRO A 260 -3.51 7.35 3.36
C PRO A 260 -2.98 8.45 4.28
N VAL A 261 -3.74 9.54 4.42
CA VAL A 261 -3.42 10.67 5.29
C VAL A 261 -4.40 10.70 6.46
N MET A 262 -3.86 10.73 7.68
CA MET A 262 -4.64 10.71 8.92
C MET A 262 -4.45 11.99 9.73
N ASP A 263 -5.45 12.31 10.55
CA ASP A 263 -5.33 13.35 11.56
C ASP A 263 -4.55 12.87 12.79
N SER A 264 -4.33 13.77 13.75
CA SER A 264 -3.64 13.46 15.00
C SER A 264 -4.34 12.43 15.89
N ASN A 265 -5.60 12.09 15.61
CA ASN A 265 -6.37 11.08 16.33
C ASN A 265 -6.40 9.73 15.59
N GLY A 266 -5.78 9.63 14.41
CA GLY A 266 -5.77 8.43 13.58
C GLY A 266 -7.00 8.26 12.69
N PHE A 267 -7.79 9.33 12.47
CA PHE A 267 -8.90 9.27 11.52
C PHE A 267 -8.42 9.60 10.11
N LEU A 268 -8.76 8.73 9.15
CA LEU A 268 -8.53 8.95 7.73
C LEU A 268 -9.17 10.26 7.25
N GLN A 269 -8.37 11.11 6.60
CA GLN A 269 -8.81 12.40 6.07
C GLN A 269 -8.86 12.39 4.54
N ASN A 270 -7.82 11.87 3.88
CA ASN A 270 -7.71 11.82 2.43
C ASN A 270 -6.68 10.78 1.99
N TYR A 271 -6.59 10.59 0.68
CA TYR A 271 -5.57 9.80 0.01
C TYR A 271 -4.68 10.75 -0.79
N PHE A 272 -3.37 10.63 -0.61
CA PHE A 272 -2.36 11.41 -1.29
C PHE A 272 -1.65 10.55 -2.33
N ILE A 273 -1.50 11.08 -3.55
CA ILE A 273 -0.70 10.44 -4.61
C ILE A 273 0.41 11.39 -5.01
N VAL A 274 1.65 10.90 -5.04
CA VAL A 274 2.82 11.65 -5.50
C VAL A 274 3.70 10.80 -6.40
N SER A 275 4.17 11.37 -7.51
CA SER A 275 5.15 10.69 -8.36
C SER A 275 6.44 10.47 -7.57
N ALA A 276 6.99 9.27 -7.71
CA ALA A 276 8.30 8.96 -7.14
C ALA A 276 9.43 9.62 -7.95
N ALA A 277 9.28 9.83 -9.28
CA ALA A 277 10.32 10.49 -10.09
C ALA A 277 10.27 12.03 -10.00
N ASN A 278 9.08 12.60 -9.90
CA ASN A 278 8.84 14.05 -9.85
C ASN A 278 7.88 14.41 -8.71
N PRO A 279 8.41 14.69 -7.50
CA PRO A 279 7.60 14.96 -6.32
C PRO A 279 6.69 16.21 -6.41
N GLU A 280 6.95 17.11 -7.37
CA GLU A 280 6.07 18.26 -7.65
C GLU A 280 4.72 17.82 -8.23
N ILE A 281 4.67 16.64 -8.86
CA ILE A 281 3.43 16.02 -9.33
C ILE A 281 2.79 15.27 -8.16
N SER A 282 2.00 15.99 -7.37
CA SER A 282 1.23 15.43 -6.27
C SER A 282 -0.20 15.94 -6.23
N VAL A 283 -1.11 15.09 -5.75
CA VAL A 283 -2.54 15.39 -5.56
C VAL A 283 -3.07 14.73 -4.31
N TYR A 284 -4.24 15.17 -3.85
CA TYR A 284 -4.98 14.47 -2.79
C TYR A 284 -6.49 14.60 -2.99
N ALA A 285 -7.23 13.61 -2.52
CA ALA A 285 -8.69 13.62 -2.52
C ALA A 285 -9.27 12.73 -1.43
N ASN A 286 -10.57 12.84 -1.17
CA ASN A 286 -11.24 12.09 -0.10
C ASN A 286 -11.39 10.60 -0.41
N THR A 287 -11.31 10.20 -1.69
CA THR A 287 -11.39 8.80 -2.12
C THR A 287 -10.23 8.43 -3.03
N PRO A 288 -9.79 7.15 -3.07
CA PRO A 288 -8.70 6.73 -3.95
C PRO A 288 -9.02 6.97 -5.43
N LYS A 289 -10.27 6.74 -5.84
CA LYS A 289 -10.73 6.94 -7.22
C LYS A 289 -10.67 8.41 -7.65
N GLU A 290 -11.06 9.32 -6.77
CA GLU A 290 -10.97 10.75 -7.03
C GLU A 290 -9.51 11.22 -7.06
N ALA A 291 -8.68 10.75 -6.12
CA ALA A 291 -7.25 11.05 -6.09
C ALA A 291 -6.58 10.60 -7.40
N LEU A 292 -6.90 9.39 -7.89
CA LEU A 292 -6.37 8.86 -9.15
C LEU A 292 -6.84 9.66 -10.38
N LYS A 293 -8.10 10.13 -10.39
CA LYS A 293 -8.61 11.02 -11.46
C LYS A 293 -7.83 12.34 -11.49
N LEU A 294 -7.63 12.97 -10.32
CA LEU A 294 -6.84 14.20 -10.21
C LEU A 294 -5.38 13.96 -10.60
N TYR A 295 -4.83 12.81 -10.23
CA TYR A 295 -3.45 12.46 -10.52
C TYR A 295 -3.20 12.29 -12.02
N LYS A 296 -4.12 11.63 -12.73
CA LYS A 296 -4.08 11.52 -14.19
C LYS A 296 -4.02 12.89 -14.87
N ALA A 297 -4.87 13.82 -14.41
CA ALA A 297 -4.83 15.20 -14.89
C ALA A 297 -3.48 15.87 -14.55
N ALA A 298 -2.96 15.67 -13.34
CA ALA A 298 -1.69 16.24 -12.91
C ALA A 298 -0.49 15.75 -13.74
N LEU A 299 -0.41 14.45 -14.07
CA LEU A 299 0.65 13.89 -14.91
C LEU A 299 0.68 14.52 -16.30
N THR A 300 -0.49 14.69 -16.91
CA THR A 300 -0.64 15.32 -18.24
C THR A 300 -0.10 16.76 -18.26
N ARG A 301 -0.16 17.48 -17.13
CA ARG A 301 0.36 18.84 -17.00
C ARG A 301 1.86 18.91 -16.74
N GLY A 302 2.37 18.01 -15.90
CA GLY A 302 3.73 18.04 -15.37
C GLY A 302 4.81 17.63 -16.36
N GLY A 303 4.46 17.41 -17.64
CA GLY A 303 5.38 16.86 -18.65
C GLY A 303 5.69 15.37 -18.44
N GLY A 304 4.96 14.69 -17.56
CA GLY A 304 5.07 13.24 -17.38
C GLY A 304 4.45 12.52 -18.57
N SER A 305 5.18 11.58 -19.15
CA SER A 305 4.63 10.62 -20.11
C SER A 305 3.72 9.66 -19.35
N VAL A 306 2.43 9.95 -19.34
CA VAL A 306 1.40 8.97 -18.96
C VAL A 306 1.57 7.82 -19.98
N GLU A 307 2.12 6.64 -19.65
CA GLU A 307 2.31 5.51 -20.60
C GLU A 307 1.02 5.18 -21.34
N ASN A 308 -0.14 5.23 -20.66
CA ASN A 308 -1.42 5.04 -21.33
C ASN A 308 -1.73 6.13 -22.39
N VAL A 309 -1.06 7.27 -22.43
CA VAL A 309 -1.23 8.36 -23.41
C VAL A 309 -0.01 8.53 -24.32
N ALA A 310 1.18 8.16 -23.83
CA ALA A 310 2.45 8.19 -24.52
C ALA A 310 2.63 6.96 -25.43
N ASP A 311 2.21 5.78 -24.97
CA ASP A 311 2.19 4.53 -25.75
C ASP A 311 0.83 4.24 -26.40
N ALA A 312 -0.23 4.93 -25.99
CA ALA A 312 -1.50 4.83 -26.72
C ALA A 312 -1.34 5.35 -28.14
N GLU A 313 -1.92 4.61 -29.08
CA GLU A 313 -2.00 5.02 -30.48
C GLU A 313 -2.66 6.41 -30.53
N GLU A 314 -1.90 7.38 -31.04
CA GLU A 314 -2.41 8.72 -31.23
C GLU A 314 -3.41 8.71 -32.37
N LYS A 315 -4.66 9.09 -32.06
CA LYS A 315 -5.74 9.15 -33.03
C LYS A 315 -6.22 10.58 -33.18
N THR A 316 -6.67 10.87 -34.39
CA THR A 316 -7.34 12.13 -34.71
C THR A 316 -8.79 11.82 -35.01
N THR A 317 -9.69 12.53 -34.36
CA THR A 317 -11.12 12.52 -34.71
C THR A 317 -11.62 13.94 -34.89
N ALA A 318 -12.72 14.07 -35.63
CA ALA A 318 -13.45 15.31 -35.75
C ALA A 318 -14.94 15.01 -35.55
N GLY A 319 -15.64 15.91 -34.87
CA GLY A 319 -17.04 15.70 -34.56
C GLY A 319 -17.68 16.92 -33.94
N LYS A 320 -19.00 16.83 -33.77
CA LYS A 320 -19.79 17.89 -33.16
C LYS A 320 -19.96 17.60 -31.68
N VAL A 321 -19.69 18.59 -30.84
CA VAL A 321 -19.87 18.47 -29.39
C VAL A 321 -21.36 18.38 -29.05
N VAL A 322 -21.76 17.29 -28.40
CA VAL A 322 -23.15 17.06 -27.97
C VAL A 322 -23.36 17.31 -26.47
N ARG A 323 -22.30 17.22 -25.66
CA ARG A 323 -22.32 17.55 -24.23
C ARG A 323 -20.98 18.12 -23.79
N VAL A 324 -21.01 19.05 -22.85
CA VAL A 324 -19.83 19.61 -22.19
C VAL A 324 -20.11 19.69 -20.69
N TYR A 325 -19.13 19.32 -19.87
CA TYR A 325 -19.11 19.50 -18.44
C TYR A 325 -17.77 20.10 -18.02
N LYS A 326 -17.81 21.18 -17.23
CA LYS A 326 -16.64 21.95 -16.81
C LYS A 326 -16.54 21.89 -15.29
N GLU A 327 -15.45 21.36 -14.78
CA GLU A 327 -15.17 21.22 -13.36
C GLU A 327 -13.94 22.06 -13.01
N ARG A 328 -14.10 23.07 -12.15
CA ARG A 328 -12.97 23.87 -11.69
C ARG A 328 -12.21 23.11 -10.60
N ILE A 329 -10.91 22.97 -10.79
CA ILE A 329 -10.00 22.30 -9.85
C ILE A 329 -8.88 23.28 -9.52
N GLY A 330 -9.03 23.98 -8.40
CA GLY A 330 -8.11 25.06 -8.01
C GLY A 330 -8.06 26.19 -9.04
N ASP A 331 -6.93 26.31 -9.73
CA ASP A 331 -6.62 27.40 -10.67
C ASP A 331 -6.92 27.07 -12.13
N TYR A 332 -7.31 25.82 -12.43
CA TYR A 332 -7.64 25.38 -13.79
C TYR A 332 -9.02 24.71 -13.84
N THR A 333 -9.45 24.39 -15.06
CA THR A 333 -10.72 23.70 -15.31
C THR A 333 -10.45 22.43 -16.10
N ILE A 334 -11.03 21.31 -15.65
CA ILE A 334 -11.15 20.11 -16.46
C ILE A 334 -12.44 20.21 -17.27
N VAL A 335 -12.30 20.09 -18.59
CA VAL A 335 -13.41 20.11 -19.54
C VAL A 335 -13.60 18.69 -20.05
N ASN A 336 -14.74 18.09 -19.71
CA ASN A 336 -15.18 16.81 -20.25
C ASN A 336 -16.21 17.06 -21.34
N PHE A 337 -16.07 16.41 -22.49
CA PHE A 337 -17.01 16.61 -23.59
C PHE A 337 -17.25 15.34 -24.40
N LEU A 338 -18.48 15.19 -24.88
CA LEU A 338 -18.93 14.06 -25.69
C LEU A 338 -19.15 14.56 -27.11
N LEU A 339 -18.63 13.82 -28.09
CA LEU A 339 -18.90 14.04 -29.50
C LEU A 339 -20.12 13.23 -29.99
N ASP A 340 -20.68 13.64 -31.11
CA ASP A 340 -21.74 12.92 -31.82
C ASP A 340 -21.32 11.52 -32.33
N THR A 341 -20.02 11.30 -32.49
CA THR A 341 -19.41 9.97 -32.70
C THR A 341 -19.55 9.04 -31.50
N LYS A 342 -20.00 9.58 -30.35
CA LYS A 342 -20.08 8.95 -29.01
C LYS A 342 -18.74 8.79 -28.29
N ASP A 343 -17.67 9.32 -28.85
CA ASP A 343 -16.37 9.39 -28.19
C ASP A 343 -16.39 10.50 -27.13
N ASN A 344 -15.80 10.21 -25.98
CA ASN A 344 -15.88 11.05 -24.80
C ASN A 344 -14.47 11.40 -24.34
N PHE A 345 -14.24 12.69 -24.11
CA PHE A 345 -12.92 13.29 -23.97
C PHE A 345 -12.78 14.08 -22.69
N MET A 346 -11.53 14.21 -22.22
CA MET A 346 -11.14 15.04 -21.10
C MET A 346 -9.93 15.89 -21.47
N VAL A 347 -10.00 17.20 -21.20
CA VAL A 347 -8.91 18.14 -21.45
C VAL A 347 -8.77 19.15 -20.30
N SER A 348 -7.55 19.58 -19.98
CA SER A 348 -7.29 20.64 -19.00
C SER A 348 -7.12 22.00 -19.70
N THR A 349 -7.63 23.07 -19.10
CA THR A 349 -7.39 24.43 -19.57
C THR A 349 -5.97 24.95 -19.32
N GLU A 350 -5.12 24.21 -18.62
CA GLU A 350 -3.70 24.55 -18.51
C GLU A 350 -2.92 24.14 -19.75
N THR A 351 -3.25 22.99 -20.35
CA THR A 351 -2.63 22.52 -21.60
C THR A 351 -3.32 23.13 -22.81
N GLU A 352 -4.65 23.23 -22.78
CA GLU A 352 -5.48 23.80 -23.84
C GLU A 352 -6.37 24.93 -23.30
N PRO A 353 -5.84 26.16 -23.15
CA PRO A 353 -6.57 27.27 -22.52
C PRO A 353 -7.91 27.58 -23.17
N LEU A 354 -8.03 27.39 -24.48
CA LEU A 354 -9.27 27.67 -25.22
C LEU A 354 -10.38 26.66 -24.94
N ALA A 355 -10.07 25.49 -24.37
CA ALA A 355 -11.07 24.50 -23.99
C ALA A 355 -12.11 25.06 -23.00
N ILE A 356 -11.77 26.11 -22.24
CA ILE A 356 -12.71 26.78 -21.33
C ILE A 356 -13.94 27.35 -22.06
N TYR A 357 -13.80 27.69 -23.34
CA TYR A 357 -14.85 28.27 -24.16
C TYR A 357 -15.64 27.23 -24.97
N LEU A 358 -15.31 25.93 -24.84
CA LEU A 358 -16.00 24.88 -25.57
C LEU A 358 -17.50 24.84 -25.22
N GLU A 359 -18.36 24.85 -26.21
CA GLU A 359 -19.82 24.81 -26.07
C GLU A 359 -20.45 23.63 -26.82
N VAL A 360 -21.69 23.31 -26.46
CA VAL A 360 -22.49 22.34 -27.22
C VAL A 360 -22.74 22.90 -28.61
N ALA A 361 -22.65 22.03 -29.61
CA ALA A 361 -22.73 22.31 -31.05
C ALA A 361 -21.47 22.86 -31.71
N ASP A 362 -20.38 23.09 -30.98
CA ASP A 362 -19.07 23.37 -31.59
C ASP A 362 -18.60 22.19 -32.44
N GLU A 363 -17.99 22.49 -33.59
CA GLU A 363 -17.23 21.52 -34.37
C GLU A 363 -15.78 21.54 -33.91
N VAL A 364 -15.28 20.37 -33.51
CA VAL A 364 -13.91 20.22 -33.02
C VAL A 364 -13.13 19.21 -33.81
N LYS A 365 -11.82 19.42 -33.86
CA LYS A 365 -10.82 18.40 -34.22
C LYS A 365 -9.98 18.11 -32.98
N VAL A 366 -9.88 16.83 -32.64
CA VAL A 366 -9.26 16.35 -31.40
C VAL A 366 -8.14 15.40 -31.76
N ILE A 367 -6.94 15.66 -31.24
CA ILE A 367 -5.84 14.70 -31.19
C ILE A 367 -5.80 14.14 -29.77
N TYR A 368 -5.85 12.82 -29.63
CA TYR A 368 -5.98 12.16 -28.33
C TYR A 368 -5.20 10.85 -28.29
N GLY A 369 -4.89 10.39 -27.08
CA GLY A 369 -4.38 9.03 -26.85
C GLY A 369 -5.53 8.03 -26.72
N ASP A 370 -5.58 7.00 -27.56
CA ASP A 370 -6.56 5.92 -27.45
C ASP A 370 -6.23 4.95 -26.32
N THR A 371 -6.56 5.35 -25.09
CA THR A 371 -6.26 4.60 -23.86
C THR A 371 -7.21 3.43 -23.61
N GLY A 372 -8.27 3.27 -24.42
CA GLY A 372 -9.39 2.35 -24.14
C GLY A 372 -10.28 2.73 -22.95
N GLU A 373 -10.06 3.91 -22.35
CA GLU A 373 -10.87 4.39 -21.23
C GLU A 373 -12.16 5.09 -21.69
N GLN A 374 -13.12 5.24 -20.78
CA GLN A 374 -14.36 5.96 -21.06
C GLN A 374 -14.14 7.47 -21.31
N PHE A 375 -13.08 8.06 -20.77
CA PHE A 375 -12.70 9.46 -21.01
C PHE A 375 -11.29 9.51 -21.59
N LEU A 376 -11.22 9.79 -22.88
CA LEU A 376 -9.98 9.82 -23.64
C LEU A 376 -9.25 11.16 -23.42
N PRO A 377 -7.96 11.14 -23.03
CA PRO A 377 -7.21 12.35 -22.77
C PRO A 377 -6.83 13.05 -24.08
N VAL A 378 -7.17 14.34 -24.14
CA VAL A 378 -6.87 15.19 -25.30
C VAL A 378 -5.44 15.71 -25.22
N LYS A 379 -4.69 15.58 -26.32
CA LYS A 379 -3.36 16.17 -26.51
C LYS A 379 -3.44 17.54 -27.18
N GLU A 380 -4.26 17.67 -28.22
CA GLU A 380 -4.51 18.93 -28.93
C GLU A 380 -6.00 19.09 -29.23
N LEU A 381 -6.53 20.30 -29.02
CA LEU A 381 -7.93 20.63 -29.28
C LEU A 381 -8.06 21.85 -30.18
N GLN A 382 -8.65 21.65 -31.36
CA GLN A 382 -9.01 22.75 -32.25
C GLN A 382 -10.53 22.95 -32.25
N ILE A 383 -10.98 24.15 -31.87
CA ILE A 383 -12.39 24.54 -31.81
C ILE A 383 -12.68 25.45 -33.01
N SER A 384 -13.42 24.96 -33.99
CA SER A 384 -13.59 25.65 -35.29
C SER A 384 -14.29 27.01 -35.19
N THR A 385 -15.10 27.20 -34.15
CA THR A 385 -15.86 28.43 -33.86
C THR A 385 -15.02 29.50 -33.18
N ILE A 386 -13.84 29.15 -32.63
CA ILE A 386 -12.97 30.05 -31.90
C ILE A 386 -11.76 30.41 -32.77
N LYS A 387 -11.74 31.65 -33.26
CA LYS A 387 -10.56 32.23 -33.90
C LYS A 387 -9.91 33.21 -32.95
N VAL A 388 -8.76 32.83 -32.42
CA VAL A 388 -7.92 33.75 -31.65
C VAL A 388 -7.14 34.63 -32.63
N LYS A 389 -6.92 35.89 -32.28
CA LYS A 389 -6.07 36.79 -33.05
C LYS A 389 -4.65 36.23 -33.05
N GLU A 390 -4.11 35.87 -34.21
CA GLU A 390 -2.68 35.61 -34.35
C GLU A 390 -1.93 36.90 -33.97
N SER A 391 -1.00 36.79 -33.01
CA SER A 391 -0.16 37.88 -32.52
C SER A 391 1.03 38.14 -33.42
#